data_AF-A0A969U923-F1
#
_entry.id   AF-A0A969U923-F1
#
_cell.length_a   1.000
_cell.length_b   1.000
_cell.length_c   1.000
_cell.angle_alpha   90.00
_cell.angle_beta   90.00
_cell.angle_gamma   90.00
#
_symmetry.space_group_name_H-M   'P 1'
#
loop_
_entity.id
_entity.type
_entity.pdbx_description
1 polymer ?
#
loop_
_entity_poly.entity_id
_entity_poly.type
_entity_poly.pdbx_seq_one_letter_code
_entity_poly.pdbx_strand_id
1 'polypeptide(L)'
;KDGKLNGKGVYTFANGNRYEGDFADGKMSGNGVYVFANGDRCEGEFREGQFSGKGRCIYANGDRYEGQFLNGQKHGQGSYIYADGTKVEGSWQQGQIQK
;
A
#
# COMPACT_ATOMS: atom_id res chain seq x y z
N LYS A 1 15.77 0.81 27.63
CA LYS A 1 14.69 1.62 27.01
C LYS A 1 14.79 1.36 25.52
N ASP A 2 13.95 0.47 25.01
CA ASP A 2 14.04 0.05 23.61
C ASP A 2 13.49 1.18 22.75
N GLY A 3 14.40 1.92 22.11
CA GLY A 3 14.11 3.10 21.28
C GLY A 3 13.43 2.73 19.96
N LYS A 4 12.27 2.07 20.03
CA LYS A 4 11.47 1.71 18.86
C LYS A 4 10.92 2.98 18.21
N LEU A 5 10.87 2.99 16.88
CA LEU A 5 10.23 4.07 16.13
C LEU A 5 8.75 4.15 16.49
N ASN A 6 8.30 5.34 16.87
CA ASN A 6 6.91 5.65 17.19
C ASN A 6 6.58 7.04 16.64
N GLY A 7 5.36 7.22 16.13
CA GLY A 7 4.93 8.47 15.48
C GLY A 7 5.36 8.55 14.02
N LYS A 8 5.37 9.76 13.44
CA LYS A 8 5.73 9.95 12.03
C LYS A 8 7.22 9.73 11.79
N GLY A 9 7.56 9.08 10.69
CA GLY A 9 8.95 8.88 10.29
C GLY A 9 9.11 8.54 8.81
N VAL A 10 10.38 8.48 8.39
CA VAL A 10 10.80 8.01 7.08
C VAL A 10 11.77 6.85 7.29
N TYR A 11 11.56 5.75 6.58
CA TYR A 11 12.46 4.61 6.59
C TYR A 11 12.82 4.22 5.16
N THR A 12 14.12 4.20 4.86
CA THR A 12 14.65 3.73 3.57
C THR A 12 15.22 2.34 3.77
N PHE A 13 14.69 1.37 3.03
CA PHE A 13 15.09 -0.02 3.10
C PHE A 13 16.36 -0.24 2.28
N ALA A 14 17.16 -1.24 2.65
CA ALA A 14 18.39 -1.58 1.93
C ALA A 14 18.17 -1.99 0.46
N ASN A 15 16.95 -2.44 0.12
CA ASN A 15 16.55 -2.77 -1.24
C ASN A 15 16.11 -1.56 -2.08
N GLY A 16 16.21 -0.33 -1.54
CA GLY A 16 15.81 0.91 -2.21
C GLY A 16 14.34 1.30 -2.03
N ASN A 17 13.51 0.46 -1.39
CA ASN A 17 12.16 0.87 -1.03
C ASN A 17 12.20 1.99 0.01
N ARG A 18 11.13 2.79 0.08
CA ARG A 18 10.99 3.87 1.05
C ARG A 18 9.58 3.89 1.63
N TYR A 19 9.49 3.99 2.94
CA TYR A 19 8.25 4.27 3.64
C TYR A 19 8.30 5.63 4.31
N GLU A 20 7.19 6.36 4.25
CA GLU A 20 6.96 7.60 4.98
C GLU A 20 5.56 7.55 5.58
N GLY A 21 5.44 7.60 6.90
CA GLY A 21 4.16 7.43 7.57
C GLY A 21 4.27 7.23 9.07
N ASP A 22 3.18 6.72 9.67
CA ASP A 22 3.14 6.42 11.09
C ASP A 22 3.91 5.13 11.43
N PHE A 23 4.59 5.16 12.56
CA PHE A 23 5.22 4.00 13.18
C PHE A 23 4.59 3.74 14.55
N ALA A 24 4.42 2.46 14.87
CA ALA A 24 4.07 1.98 16.20
C ALA A 24 4.95 0.77 16.50
N ASP A 25 5.65 0.79 17.64
CA ASP A 25 6.54 -0.30 18.07
C ASP A 25 7.57 -0.73 16.99
N GLY A 26 8.08 0.23 16.23
CA GLY A 26 9.07 -0.02 15.18
C GLY A 26 8.48 -0.56 13.87
N LYS A 27 7.16 -0.73 13.77
CA LYS A 27 6.48 -1.20 12.56
C LYS A 27 5.71 -0.06 11.88
N MET A 28 5.60 -0.14 10.55
CA MET A 28 4.72 0.75 9.78
C MET A 28 3.28 0.53 10.23
N SER A 29 2.57 1.62 10.49
CA SER A 29 1.21 1.62 11.03
C SER A 29 0.45 2.85 10.51
N GLY A 30 -0.82 3.00 10.91
CA GLY A 30 -1.62 4.18 10.60
C GLY A 30 -1.66 4.50 9.11
N ASN A 31 -1.41 5.76 8.74
CA ASN A 31 -1.36 6.17 7.35
C ASN A 31 0.09 6.36 6.90
N GLY A 32 0.38 5.92 5.68
CA GLY A 32 1.69 6.13 5.09
C GLY A 32 1.70 5.99 3.58
N VAL A 33 2.88 6.26 3.03
CA VAL A 33 3.24 6.11 1.63
C VAL A 33 4.41 5.14 1.56
N TYR A 34 4.25 4.08 0.78
CA TYR A 34 5.30 3.15 0.44
C TYR A 34 5.66 3.32 -1.04
N VAL A 35 6.92 3.65 -1.30
CA VAL A 35 7.49 3.75 -2.65
C VAL A 35 8.43 2.56 -2.84
N PHE A 36 8.14 1.74 -3.83
CA PHE A 36 8.97 0.60 -4.20
C PHE A 36 10.10 1.06 -5.10
N ALA A 37 11.24 0.35 -5.04
CA ALA A 37 12.39 0.64 -5.89
C ALA A 37 12.10 0.50 -7.40
N ASN A 38 11.06 -0.25 -7.78
CA ASN A 38 10.59 -0.38 -9.15
C ASN A 38 9.76 0.84 -9.64
N GLY A 39 9.47 1.81 -8.76
CA GLY A 39 8.65 2.99 -9.07
C GLY A 39 7.18 2.89 -8.64
N ASP A 40 6.70 1.73 -8.19
CA ASP A 40 5.34 1.62 -7.67
C ASP A 40 5.18 2.47 -6.40
N ARG A 41 4.01 3.08 -6.23
CA ARG A 41 3.68 3.92 -5.08
C ARG A 41 2.33 3.52 -4.51
N CYS A 42 2.31 3.11 -3.24
CA CYS A 42 1.09 2.81 -2.51
C CYS A 42 0.91 3.76 -1.34
N GLU A 43 -0.28 4.33 -1.19
CA GLU A 43 -0.66 5.26 -0.13
C GLU A 43 -1.96 4.81 0.55
N GLY A 44 -2.00 4.82 1.88
CA GLY A 44 -3.17 4.40 2.64
C GLY A 44 -2.81 3.81 4.00
N GLU A 45 -3.65 2.89 4.45
CA GLU A 45 -3.58 2.29 5.79
C GLU A 45 -2.52 1.17 5.89
N PHE A 46 -1.75 1.19 6.98
CA PHE A 46 -0.80 0.16 7.37
C PHE A 46 -1.16 -0.39 8.76
N ARG A 47 -1.02 -1.70 8.94
CA ARG A 47 -1.19 -2.39 10.23
C ARG A 47 -0.12 -3.45 10.38
N GLU A 48 0.56 -3.46 11.53
CA GLU A 48 1.61 -4.44 11.82
C GLU A 48 2.70 -4.56 10.73
N GLY A 49 3.05 -3.44 10.09
CA GLY A 49 4.05 -3.42 9.02
C GLY A 49 3.51 -3.80 7.63
N GLN A 50 2.21 -4.01 7.46
CA GLN A 50 1.62 -4.43 6.19
C GLN A 50 0.57 -3.43 5.70
N PHE A 51 0.50 -3.25 4.39
CA PHE A 51 -0.52 -2.41 3.76
C PHE A 51 -1.89 -3.11 3.84
N SER A 52 -2.76 -2.60 4.70
CA SER A 52 -3.99 -3.26 5.14
C SER A 52 -5.03 -2.21 5.55
N GLY A 53 -6.19 -2.23 4.90
CA GLY A 53 -7.22 -1.20 5.01
C GLY A 53 -7.47 -0.52 3.66
N LYS A 54 -7.94 0.72 3.64
CA LYS A 54 -8.16 1.46 2.40
C LYS A 54 -6.85 2.06 1.88
N GLY A 55 -6.70 2.09 0.57
CA GLY A 55 -5.56 2.75 -0.05
C GLY A 55 -5.62 2.81 -1.56
N ARG A 56 -4.57 3.39 -2.13
CA ARG A 56 -4.36 3.53 -3.57
C ARG A 56 -2.94 3.16 -3.93
N CYS A 57 -2.77 2.30 -4.94
CA CYS A 57 -1.48 2.02 -5.55
C CYS A 57 -1.45 2.55 -6.99
N ILE A 58 -0.39 3.27 -7.34
CA ILE A 58 -0.03 3.66 -8.70
C ILE A 58 1.17 2.81 -9.09
N TYR A 59 1.03 2.06 -10.17
CA TYR A 59 2.07 1.16 -10.65
C TYR A 59 2.94 1.87 -11.68
N ALA A 60 4.20 1.45 -11.79
CA ALA A 60 5.17 2.05 -12.72
C ALA A 60 4.75 1.92 -14.20
N ASN A 61 3.89 0.95 -14.51
CA ASN A 61 3.30 0.78 -15.83
C ASN A 61 2.16 1.78 -16.15
N GLY A 62 1.78 2.65 -15.20
CA GLY A 62 0.70 3.63 -15.33
C GLY A 62 -0.67 3.15 -14.84
N ASP A 63 -0.82 1.86 -14.51
CA ASP A 63 -2.03 1.35 -13.91
C ASP A 63 -2.22 1.90 -12.49
N ARG A 64 -3.46 1.87 -12.01
CA ARG A 64 -3.78 2.20 -10.62
C ARG A 64 -4.83 1.29 -10.05
N TYR A 65 -4.72 1.00 -8.76
CA TYR A 65 -5.77 0.38 -7.98
C TYR A 65 -6.16 1.28 -6.82
N GLU A 66 -7.45 1.41 -6.56
CA GLU A 66 -8.01 2.12 -5.42
C GLU A 66 -9.07 1.24 -4.77
N GLY A 67 -8.92 0.93 -3.49
CA GLY A 67 -9.79 -0.03 -2.82
C GLY A 67 -9.26 -0.49 -1.48
N GLN A 68 -9.72 -1.67 -1.07
CA GLN A 68 -9.26 -2.29 0.17
C GLN A 68 -8.06 -3.19 -0.10
N PHE A 69 -7.21 -3.31 0.91
CA PHE A 69 -6.04 -4.15 0.92
C PHE A 69 -6.04 -5.03 2.17
N LEU A 70 -5.49 -6.22 2.03
CA LEU A 70 -5.20 -7.13 3.13
C LEU A 70 -3.81 -7.71 2.92
N ASN A 71 -2.90 -7.43 3.84
CA ASN A 71 -1.53 -7.94 3.86
C ASN A 71 -0.78 -7.66 2.55
N GLY A 72 -0.96 -6.44 2.01
CA GLY A 72 -0.34 -6.00 0.75
C GLY A 72 -1.07 -6.42 -0.52
N GLN A 73 -2.14 -7.20 -0.45
CA GLN A 73 -2.88 -7.66 -1.62
C GLN A 73 -4.21 -6.92 -1.76
N LYS A 74 -4.64 -6.68 -3.00
CA LYS A 74 -5.97 -6.15 -3.31
C LYS A 74 -7.04 -7.07 -2.72
N HIS A 75 -7.98 -6.49 -1.97
CA HIS A 75 -9.01 -7.23 -1.25
C HIS A 75 -10.32 -6.42 -1.21
N GLY A 76 -11.44 -7.06 -0.85
CA GLY A 76 -12.72 -6.39 -0.67
C GLY A 76 -13.16 -5.59 -1.91
N GLN A 77 -13.81 -4.46 -1.72
CA GLN A 77 -14.26 -3.62 -2.85
C GLN A 77 -13.13 -2.73 -3.37
N GLY A 78 -12.99 -2.63 -4.70
CA GLY A 78 -12.03 -1.73 -5.32
C GLY A 78 -12.18 -1.57 -6.83
N SER A 79 -11.52 -0.55 -7.35
CA SER A 79 -11.41 -0.19 -8.76
C SER A 79 -9.97 -0.39 -9.24
N TYR A 80 -9.78 -1.15 -10.31
CA TYR A 80 -8.54 -1.15 -11.07
C TYR A 80 -8.73 -0.30 -12.32
N ILE A 81 -7.86 0.68 -12.55
CA ILE A 81 -7.86 1.50 -13.75
C ILE A 81 -6.54 1.30 -14.48
N TYR A 82 -6.63 0.79 -15.70
CA TYR A 82 -5.49 0.58 -16.58
C TYR A 82 -4.95 1.91 -17.09
N ALA A 83 -3.70 1.91 -17.56
CA ALA A 83 -3.07 3.09 -18.15
C ALA A 83 -3.85 3.69 -19.35
N ASP A 84 -4.61 2.86 -20.07
CA ASP A 84 -5.48 3.28 -21.17
C ASP A 84 -6.80 3.95 -20.72
N GLY A 85 -7.05 4.00 -19.41
CA GLY A 85 -8.27 4.56 -18.81
C GLY A 85 -9.39 3.56 -18.58
N THR A 86 -9.27 2.32 -19.08
CA THR A 86 -10.23 1.24 -18.83
C THR A 86 -10.36 0.99 -17.33
N LYS A 87 -11.59 0.98 -16.81
CA LYS A 87 -11.89 0.80 -15.39
C LYS A 87 -12.63 -0.52 -15.17
N VAL A 88 -12.15 -1.28 -14.19
CA VAL A 88 -12.76 -2.53 -13.72
C VAL A 88 -13.04 -2.40 -12.23
N GLU A 89 -14.31 -2.53 -11.85
CA GLU A 89 -14.78 -2.43 -10.46
C GLU A 89 -15.34 -3.77 -10.01
N GLY A 90 -15.09 -4.12 -8.75
CA GLY A 90 -15.67 -5.33 -8.18
C GLY A 90 -15.07 -5.72 -6.83
N SER A 91 -15.41 -6.94 -6.42
CA SER A 91 -14.85 -7.58 -5.24
C SER A 91 -13.51 -8.24 -5.58
N TRP A 92 -12.52 -8.11 -4.70
CA TRP A 92 -11.17 -8.63 -4.87
C TRP A 92 -10.86 -9.60 -3.72
N GLN A 93 -10.25 -10.73 -4.04
CA GLN A 93 -9.71 -11.67 -3.06
C GLN A 93 -8.36 -12.18 -3.55
N GLN A 94 -7.37 -12.21 -2.65
CA GLN A 94 -6.00 -12.65 -2.96
C GLN A 94 -5.42 -11.97 -4.22
N GLY A 95 -5.69 -10.67 -4.39
CA GLY A 95 -5.20 -9.91 -5.55
C GLY A 95 -6.01 -10.06 -6.85
N GLN A 96 -7.04 -10.92 -6.86
CA GLN A 96 -7.83 -11.24 -8.06
C GLN A 96 -9.28 -10.76 -7.94
N ILE A 97 -9.80 -10.20 -9.03
CA ILE A 97 -11.22 -9.83 -9.10
C ILE A 97 -12.10 -11.07 -9.12
N GLN A 98 -13.12 -11.06 -8.28
CA GLN A 98 -14.16 -12.08 -8.19
C GLN A 98 -15.28 -11.68 -9.16
N LYS A 99 -15.67 -12.62 -10.03
CA LYS A 99 -16.81 -12.47 -10.94
C LYS A 99 -18.09 -12.99 -10.28
#